data_AF-A0ABD6J761-F1
#
_entry.id   AF-A0ABD6J761-F1
#
_cell.length_a   1.000
_cell.length_b   1.000
_cell.length_c   1.000
_cell.angle_alpha   90.00
_cell.angle_beta   90.00
_cell.angle_gamma   90.00
#
_symmetry.space_group_name_H-M   'P 1'
#
loop_
_entity.id
_entity.type
_entity.pdbx_description
1 polymer ?
#
loop_
_entity_poly.entity_id
_entity_poly.type
_entity_poly.pdbx_seq_one_letter_code
_entity_poly.pdbx_strand_id
1 'polypeptide(L)' 'RRIDEVWIAGVCTDICVLHTAISAYNLDYHIVIPQAAVATFSPAGAEWAMNHFKNVLGATIR' A
#
# COMPACT_ATOMS: atom_id res chain seq x y z
N ARG A 1 -21.15 -5.09 -2.76
CA ARG A 1 -20.18 -5.41 -3.84
C ARG A 1 -19.38 -6.68 -3.54
N ARG A 2 -19.30 -7.16 -2.28
CA ARG A 2 -18.59 -8.40 -1.88
C ARG A 2 -17.14 -8.40 -2.36
N ILE A 3 -16.42 -7.34 -2.01
CA ILE A 3 -15.01 -7.16 -2.32
C ILE A 3 -14.23 -7.44 -1.04
N ASP A 4 -13.19 -8.25 -1.16
CA ASP A 4 -12.28 -8.69 -0.11
C ASP A 4 -10.81 -8.37 -0.45
N GLU A 5 -10.47 -8.13 -1.73
CA GLU A 5 -9.16 -7.65 -2.17
C GLU A 5 -9.23 -6.22 -2.74
N VAL A 6 -8.26 -5.38 -2.36
CA VAL A 6 -8.09 -4.02 -2.89
C VAL A 6 -6.71 -3.82 -3.49
N TRP A 7 -6.70 -3.20 -4.67
CA TRP A 7 -5.49 -2.77 -5.37
C TRP A 7 -5.33 -1.27 -5.19
N ILE A 8 -4.24 -0.84 -4.55
CA ILE A 8 -4.05 0.56 -4.17
C ILE A 8 -2.92 1.17 -5.00
N ALA A 9 -3.28 2.08 -5.91
CA ALA A 9 -2.37 2.86 -6.74
C ALA A 9 -2.52 4.36 -6.45
N GLY A 10 -1.54 5.18 -6.84
CA GLY A 10 -1.58 6.64 -6.72
C GLY A 10 -0.41 7.25 -5.94
N VAL A 11 -0.64 8.43 -5.35
CA VAL A 11 0.39 9.20 -4.65
C VAL A 11 -0.14 9.80 -3.34
N CYS A 12 0.70 10.07 -2.34
CA CYS A 12 2.07 9.60 -2.21
C CYS A 12 2.10 8.18 -1.61
N THR A 13 3.05 7.35 -2.04
CA THR A 13 3.27 5.98 -1.54
C THR A 13 3.29 5.90 -0.02
N ASP A 14 3.97 6.85 0.63
CA ASP A 14 4.22 6.92 2.06
C ASP A 14 3.28 7.89 2.81
N ILE A 15 2.21 8.38 2.17
CA ILE A 15 1.24 9.31 2.79
C ILE A 15 -0.18 8.77 2.60
N CYS A 16 -0.83 9.11 1.48
CA CYS A 16 -2.22 8.73 1.25
C CYS A 16 -2.35 7.24 0.99
N VAL A 17 -1.46 6.68 0.16
CA VAL A 17 -1.44 5.24 -0.15
C VAL A 17 -1.17 4.44 1.13
N LEU A 18 -0.22 4.90 1.95
CA LEU A 18 0.10 4.30 3.25
C LEU A 18 -1.11 4.26 4.18
N HIS A 19 -1.75 5.40 4.43
CA HIS A 19 -2.87 5.47 5.38
C HIS A 19 -4.10 4.72 4.87
N THR A 20 -4.29 4.66 3.55
CA THR A 20 -5.32 3.84 2.92
C THR A 20 -5.04 2.36 3.14
N ALA A 21 -3.80 1.90 2.92
CA ALA A 21 -3.41 0.52 3.15
C ALA A 21 -3.53 0.12 4.63
N ILE A 22 -3.16 0.98 5.57
CA ILE A 22 -3.35 0.74 7.01
C ILE A 22 -4.84 0.56 7.34
N SER A 23 -5.70 1.40 6.78
CA SER A 23 -7.14 1.27 7.00
C SER A 23 -7.70 0.00 6.35
N ALA A 24 -7.24 -0.35 5.15
CA ALA A 24 -7.62 -1.60 4.48
C ALA A 24 -7.21 -2.83 5.30
N TYR A 25 -6.01 -2.80 5.89
CA TYR A 25 -5.50 -3.87 6.75
C TYR A 25 -6.38 -4.03 8.00
N ASN A 26 -6.68 -2.93 8.70
CA ASN A 26 -7.54 -2.96 9.89
C ASN A 26 -9.00 -3.37 9.61
N LEU A 27 -9.42 -3.29 8.34
CA LEU A 27 -10.75 -3.72 7.88
C LEU A 27 -10.71 -5.12 7.25
N ASP A 28 -9.62 -5.87 7.43
CA ASP A 28 -9.42 -7.25 6.95
C ASP A 28 -9.50 -7.41 5.42
N TYR A 29 -9.11 -6.38 4.64
CA TYR A 29 -8.92 -6.54 3.20
C TYR A 29 -7.57 -7.19 2.86
N HIS A 30 -7.56 -8.04 1.84
CA HIS A 30 -6.33 -8.40 1.15
C HIS A 30 -5.83 -7.20 0.34
N ILE A 31 -4.54 -6.87 0.47
CA ILE A 31 -3.96 -5.67 -0.13
C ILE A 31 -2.94 -6.04 -1.19
N VAL A 32 -3.09 -5.44 -2.38
CA VAL A 32 -2.09 -5.48 -3.44
C VAL A 32 -1.59 -4.07 -3.73
N ILE A 33 -0.28 -3.89 -3.70
CA ILE A 33 0.38 -2.63 -4.09
C ILE A 33 1.14 -2.86 -5.40
N PRO A 34 0.60 -2.38 -6.55
CA PRO A 34 1.36 -2.35 -7.80
C PRO A 34 2.47 -1.30 -7.73
N GLN A 35 3.72 -1.72 -7.54
CA GLN A 35 4.87 -0.85 -7.29
C GLN A 35 5.08 0.17 -8.42
N ALA A 36 4.84 -0.24 -9.67
CA ALA A 36 4.95 0.64 -10.84
C ALA A 36 3.85 1.72 -10.92
N ALA A 37 2.77 1.60 -10.13
CA ALA A 37 1.62 2.51 -10.14
C ALA A 37 1.47 3.31 -8.83
N VAL A 38 2.51 3.32 -7.99
CA VAL A 38 2.62 4.21 -6.82
C VAL A 38 3.89 5.06 -6.91
N ALA A 39 3.82 6.29 -6.42
CA ALA A 39 5.00 7.16 -6.37
C ALA A 39 4.95 8.09 -5.15
N THR A 40 6.13 8.53 -4.73
CA THR A 40 6.32 9.61 -3.75
C THR A 40 7.53 10.44 -4.17
N PHE A 41 7.64 11.65 -3.65
CA PHE A 41 8.77 12.55 -3.89
C PHE A 41 10.00 12.20 -3.03
N SER A 42 9.86 11.31 -2.04
CA SER A 42 10.93 10.89 -1.14
C SER A 42 11.43 9.47 -1.50
N PRO A 43 12.68 9.30 -1.99
CA PRO A 43 13.24 7.98 -2.24
C PRO A 43 13.26 7.09 -0.99
N ALA A 44 13.62 7.67 0.16
CA ALA A 44 13.61 6.97 1.45
C ALA A 44 12.17 6.60 1.87
N GLY A 45 11.19 7.47 1.60
CA GLY A 45 9.77 7.20 1.83
C GLY A 45 9.26 6.05 0.97
N ALA A 46 9.67 6.00 -0.30
CA ALA A 46 9.30 4.92 -1.21
C ALA A 46 9.82 3.56 -0.70
N GLU A 47 11.09 3.46 -0.34
CA GLU A 47 11.70 2.24 0.19
C GLU A 47 11.04 1.81 1.52
N TRP A 48 10.86 2.77 2.44
CA TRP A 48 10.24 2.50 3.73
C TRP A 48 8.80 1.98 3.58
N ALA A 49 7.99 2.62 2.73
CA ALA A 49 6.60 2.24 2.54
C ALA A 49 6.47 0.86 1.90
N MET A 50 7.31 0.52 0.91
CA MET A 50 7.33 -0.83 0.32
C MET A 50 7.65 -1.90 1.37
N ASN A 51 8.64 -1.66 2.22
CA ASN A 51 8.98 -2.57 3.31
C ASN A 51 7.86 -2.67 4.36
N HIS A 52 7.19 -1.55 4.68
CA HIS A 52 6.07 -1.54 5.61
C HIS A 52 4.87 -2.32 5.08
N PHE A 53 4.49 -2.10 3.81
CA PHE A 53 3.43 -2.84 3.14
C PHE A 53 3.65 -4.33 3.18
N LYS A 54 4.85 -4.79 2.80
CA LYS A 54 5.18 -6.21 2.75
C LYS A 54 5.25 -6.86 4.14
N ASN A 55 5.98 -6.24 5.06
CA ASN A 55 6.40 -6.92 6.30
C ASN A 55 5.49 -6.65 7.49
N VAL A 56 4.75 -5.53 7.49
CA VAL A 56 3.85 -5.15 8.59
C VAL A 56 2.39 -5.37 8.20
N LEU A 57 1.98 -4.94 7.01
CA LEU A 57 0.59 -5.08 6.55
C LEU A 57 0.32 -6.38 5.77
N GLY A 58 1.35 -7.19 5.50
CA GLY A 58 1.20 -8.44 4.75
C GLY A 58 0.69 -8.24 3.30
N ALA A 59 0.87 -7.05 2.72
CA ALA A 59 0.44 -6.75 1.37
C ALA A 59 1.31 -7.45 0.33
N THR A 60 0.68 -7.87 -0.78
CA THR A 60 1.42 -8.38 -1.95
C THR A 60 1.93 -7.21 -2.78
N ILE A 61 3.24 -7.18 -3.04
CA ILE A 61 3.86 -6.20 -3.94
C ILE A 61 3.94 -6.80 -5.35
N ARG A 62 3.46 -6.06 -6.36
CA ARG A 62 3.39 -6.48 -7.77
C ARG A 62 4.10 -5.51 -8.70
#